data_AF-A0A967GVY1-F1
#
_entry.id   AF-A0A967GVY1-F1
#
_cell.length_a   1.000
_cell.length_b   1.000
_cell.length_c   1.000
_cell.angle_alpha   90.00
_cell.angle_beta   90.00
_cell.angle_gamma   90.00
#
_symmetry.space_group_name_H-M   'P 1'
#
loop_
_entity.id
_entity.type
_entity.pdbx_description
1 polymer ?
#
loop_
_entity_poly.entity_id
_entity_poly.type
_entity_poly.pdbx_seq_one_letter_code
_entity_poly.pdbx_strand_id
1 'polypeptide(L)'
;EVPPRPAGGLSDREFLARLALLYSEAYVVEVQARLRECEKAGDWEGVEALKENYLYRMWDLSQFMKTLKQRFTQWFNKRHGRRGTLWEDRFKSVIVQDGYAARVISAYIDLNPVRAGIVENPARYRWCGYAEALVGKAPARAGIERVMSELEQWATGRPATRSWRELIADYRVILYTDGEERGRQDERTGQVEAVRRGVSQDEAVRI
;
A
#
# COMPACT_ATOMS: atom_id res chain seq x y z
N GLU A 1 2.03 -1.07 11.25
CA GLU A 1 3.49 -0.94 11.45
C GLU A 1 4.17 -2.25 11.07
N VAL A 2 5.48 -2.24 10.78
CA VAL A 2 6.24 -3.48 10.56
C VAL A 2 6.42 -4.15 11.92
N PRO A 3 6.04 -5.43 12.09
CA PRO A 3 6.19 -6.09 13.37
C PRO A 3 7.69 -6.19 13.73
N PRO A 4 8.07 -6.05 15.02
CA PRO A 4 9.44 -6.24 15.43
C PRO A 4 9.88 -7.70 15.24
N ARG A 5 11.21 -7.91 15.13
CA ARG A 5 11.79 -9.25 15.17
C ARG A 5 11.44 -9.93 16.51
N PRO A 6 10.92 -11.17 16.51
CA PRO A 6 10.67 -11.91 17.73
C PRO A 6 11.95 -12.07 18.55
N ALA A 7 11.88 -11.82 19.86
CA ALA A 7 13.05 -11.90 20.75
C ALA A 7 13.70 -13.30 20.77
N GLY A 8 12.91 -14.36 20.61
CA GLY A 8 13.39 -15.75 20.52
C GLY A 8 13.77 -16.21 19.11
N GLY A 9 13.82 -15.30 18.13
CA GLY A 9 14.10 -15.66 16.74
C GLY A 9 12.99 -16.50 16.10
N LEU A 10 13.35 -17.24 15.04
CA LEU A 10 12.46 -18.20 14.38
C LEU A 10 12.96 -19.62 14.62
N SER A 11 12.01 -20.53 14.84
CA SER A 11 12.31 -21.97 14.78
C SER A 11 12.74 -22.35 13.37
N ASP A 12 13.55 -23.41 13.24
CA ASP A 12 14.05 -23.91 11.96
C ASP A 12 12.92 -24.25 10.99
N ARG A 13 11.82 -24.81 11.52
CA ARG A 13 10.60 -25.07 10.75
C ARG A 13 10.02 -23.80 10.15
N GLU A 14 9.83 -22.77 10.96
CA GLU A 14 9.26 -21.49 10.51
C GLU A 14 10.22 -20.76 9.56
N PHE A 15 11.51 -20.79 9.85
CA PHE A 15 12.56 -20.24 9.00
C PHE A 15 12.53 -20.85 7.60
N LEU A 16 12.54 -22.19 7.49
CA LEU A 16 12.51 -22.90 6.23
C LEU A 16 11.18 -22.69 5.48
N ALA A 17 10.05 -22.66 6.20
CA ALA A 17 8.74 -22.35 5.61
C ALA A 17 8.73 -20.96 4.95
N ARG A 18 9.34 -19.96 5.58
CA ARG A 18 9.48 -18.61 4.97
C ARG A 18 10.42 -18.59 3.78
N LEU A 19 11.52 -19.36 3.80
CA LEU A 19 12.42 -19.45 2.66
C LEU A 19 11.73 -20.10 1.44
N ALA A 20 10.88 -21.10 1.65
CA ALA A 20 10.14 -21.78 0.58
C ALA A 20 9.20 -20.85 -0.19
N LEU A 21 8.78 -19.71 0.39
CA LEU A 21 7.99 -18.70 -0.32
C LEU A 21 8.81 -17.89 -1.33
N LEU A 22 10.15 -17.86 -1.17
CA LEU A 22 11.05 -17.01 -1.95
C LEU A 22 12.02 -17.81 -2.82
N TYR A 23 12.40 -19.02 -2.41
CA TYR A 23 13.44 -19.80 -3.04
C TYR A 23 12.88 -21.10 -3.61
N SER A 24 13.60 -21.69 -4.57
CA SER A 24 13.26 -23.00 -5.10
C SER A 24 13.39 -24.07 -4.01
N GLU A 25 12.61 -25.14 -4.14
CA GLU A 25 12.66 -26.28 -3.22
C GLU A 25 14.10 -26.82 -3.05
N ALA A 26 14.83 -27.01 -4.15
CA ALA A 26 16.22 -27.47 -4.12
C ALA A 26 17.12 -26.56 -3.27
N TYR A 27 16.94 -25.24 -3.36
CA TYR A 27 17.72 -24.29 -2.56
C TYR A 27 17.36 -24.37 -1.07
N VAL A 28 16.08 -24.53 -0.75
CA VAL A 28 15.65 -24.69 0.65
C VAL A 28 16.17 -26.01 1.25
N VAL A 29 16.21 -27.08 0.46
CA VAL A 29 16.81 -28.37 0.87
C VAL A 29 18.30 -28.22 1.17
N GLU A 30 19.05 -27.48 0.35
CA GLU A 30 20.46 -27.20 0.61
C GLU A 30 20.67 -26.43 1.92
N VAL A 31 19.87 -25.38 2.16
CA VAL A 31 19.92 -24.63 3.42
C VAL A 31 19.56 -25.51 4.62
N GLN A 32 18.54 -26.37 4.47
CA GLN A 32 18.16 -27.32 5.52
C GLN A 32 19.28 -28.33 5.81
N ALA A 33 20.00 -28.82 4.80
CA ALA A 33 21.12 -29.72 5.00
C ALA A 33 22.23 -29.05 5.81
N ARG A 34 22.58 -27.80 5.47
CA ARG A 34 23.58 -27.01 6.20
C ARG A 34 23.19 -26.74 7.65
N LEU A 35 21.92 -26.43 7.91
CA LEU A 35 21.42 -26.29 9.29
C LEU A 35 21.64 -27.58 10.10
N ARG A 36 21.26 -28.73 9.52
CA ARG A 36 21.45 -30.04 10.17
C ARG A 36 22.91 -30.39 10.42
N GLU A 37 23.82 -29.96 9.55
CA GLU A 37 25.27 -30.15 9.73
C GLU A 37 25.79 -29.35 10.93
N CYS A 38 25.42 -28.06 11.03
CA CYS A 38 25.77 -27.24 12.19
C CYS A 38 25.15 -27.79 13.49
N GLU A 39 23.88 -28.22 13.46
CA GLU A 39 23.24 -28.85 14.63
C GLU A 39 23.96 -30.12 15.09
N LYS A 40 24.35 -31.00 14.14
CA LYS A 40 25.10 -32.23 14.45
C LYS A 40 26.50 -31.95 15.01
N ALA A 41 27.14 -30.89 14.54
CA ALA A 41 28.43 -30.44 15.04
C ALA A 41 28.31 -29.75 16.41
N GLY A 42 27.09 -29.45 16.86
CA GLY A 42 26.86 -28.60 18.02
C GLY A 42 27.41 -27.20 17.79
N ASP A 43 27.33 -26.67 16.58
CA ASP A 43 27.81 -25.34 16.20
C ASP A 43 26.63 -24.34 16.18
N TRP A 44 26.29 -23.83 17.36
CA TRP A 44 25.17 -22.88 17.54
C TRP A 44 25.46 -21.53 16.87
N GLU A 45 26.71 -21.08 16.86
CA GLU A 45 27.12 -19.86 16.18
C GLU A 45 26.95 -19.98 14.66
N GLY A 46 27.29 -21.12 14.09
CA GLY A 46 27.07 -21.43 12.68
C GLY A 46 25.59 -21.46 12.29
N VAL A 47 24.73 -22.02 13.14
CA VAL A 47 23.26 -22.00 12.91
C VAL A 47 22.75 -20.56 12.86
N GLU A 48 23.11 -19.74 13.86
CA GLU A 48 22.63 -18.36 13.93
C GLU A 48 23.19 -17.51 12.79
N ALA A 49 24.49 -17.64 12.47
CA ALA A 49 25.11 -16.95 11.34
C ALA A 49 24.45 -17.34 10.00
N LEU A 50 24.13 -18.63 9.81
CA LEU A 50 23.44 -19.11 8.62
C LEU A 50 22.06 -18.48 8.49
N LYS A 51 21.27 -18.48 9.57
CA LYS A 51 19.93 -17.86 9.59
C LYS A 51 20.00 -16.35 9.36
N GLU A 52 20.98 -15.66 9.95
CA GLU A 52 21.09 -14.20 9.86
C GLU A 52 21.26 -13.70 8.42
N ASN A 53 21.89 -14.48 7.54
CA ASN A 53 21.96 -14.20 6.09
C ASN A 53 20.58 -14.02 5.41
N TYR A 54 19.51 -14.43 6.08
CA TYR A 54 18.14 -14.32 5.61
C TYR A 54 17.26 -13.53 6.56
N LEU A 55 17.49 -13.59 7.87
CA LEU A 55 16.64 -12.93 8.86
C LEU A 55 16.75 -11.41 8.83
N TYR A 56 17.91 -10.85 8.46
CA TYR A 56 18.14 -9.39 8.44
C TYR A 56 17.11 -8.61 7.60
N ARG A 57 16.48 -9.27 6.62
CA ARG A 57 15.50 -8.67 5.69
C ARG A 57 14.05 -8.93 6.05
N MET A 58 13.75 -9.82 7.00
CA MET A 58 12.37 -10.26 7.26
C MET A 58 11.51 -9.24 8.01
N TRP A 59 12.13 -8.30 8.72
CA TRP A 59 11.45 -7.23 9.48
C TRP A 59 11.89 -5.84 9.03
N ASP A 60 12.40 -5.74 7.80
CA ASP A 60 12.85 -4.48 7.22
C ASP A 60 11.99 -4.17 5.98
N LEU A 61 11.19 -3.10 6.08
CA LEU A 61 10.32 -2.66 4.98
C LEU A 61 11.11 -2.32 3.72
N SER A 62 12.31 -1.77 3.85
CA SER A 62 13.16 -1.41 2.73
C SER A 62 13.64 -2.66 1.99
N GLN A 63 14.03 -3.69 2.71
CA GLN A 63 14.43 -4.97 2.11
C GLN A 63 13.25 -5.69 1.47
N PHE A 64 12.08 -5.64 2.10
CA PHE A 64 10.84 -6.14 1.50
C PHE A 64 10.53 -5.43 0.17
N MET A 65 10.46 -4.09 0.19
CA MET A 65 10.13 -3.30 -0.98
C MET A 65 11.17 -3.46 -2.10
N LYS A 66 12.46 -3.56 -1.75
CA LYS A 66 13.54 -3.87 -2.72
C LYS A 66 13.28 -5.22 -3.41
N THR A 67 13.03 -6.26 -2.63
CA THR A 67 12.82 -7.62 -3.14
C THR A 67 11.56 -7.69 -4.02
N LEU A 68 10.45 -7.10 -3.56
CA LEU A 68 9.19 -7.03 -4.30
C LEU A 68 9.38 -6.33 -5.65
N LYS A 69 9.92 -5.11 -5.63
CA LYS A 69 10.13 -4.30 -6.84
C LYS A 69 11.04 -5.01 -7.83
N GLN A 70 12.15 -5.60 -7.36
CA GLN A 70 13.12 -6.29 -8.22
C GLN A 70 12.51 -7.54 -8.87
N ARG A 71 11.90 -8.43 -8.08
CA ARG A 71 11.33 -9.68 -8.61
C ARG A 71 10.18 -9.42 -9.57
N PHE A 72 9.30 -8.47 -9.25
CA PHE A 72 8.22 -8.09 -10.14
C PHE A 72 8.74 -7.51 -11.46
N THR A 73 9.76 -6.63 -11.40
CA THR A 73 10.40 -6.07 -12.61
C THR A 73 10.98 -7.17 -13.50
N GLN A 74 11.72 -8.13 -12.91
CA GLN A 74 12.30 -9.24 -13.65
C GLN A 74 11.23 -10.12 -14.31
N TRP A 75 10.19 -10.49 -13.56
CA TRP A 75 9.07 -11.27 -14.07
C TRP A 75 8.33 -10.53 -15.19
N PHE A 76 7.97 -9.27 -14.98
CA PHE A 76 7.22 -8.47 -15.95
C PHE A 76 8.02 -8.24 -17.23
N ASN A 77 9.30 -7.86 -17.10
CA ASN A 77 10.17 -7.66 -18.25
C ASN A 77 10.35 -8.95 -19.06
N LYS A 78 10.58 -10.10 -18.40
CA LYS A 78 10.66 -11.40 -19.07
C LYS A 78 9.36 -11.75 -19.79
N ARG A 79 8.22 -11.56 -19.13
CA ARG A 79 6.90 -11.87 -19.69
C ARG A 79 6.56 -11.02 -20.92
N HIS A 80 6.97 -9.76 -20.93
CA HIS A 80 6.61 -8.79 -21.97
C HIS A 80 7.75 -8.45 -22.94
N GLY A 81 8.88 -9.17 -22.89
CA GLY A 81 10.04 -8.90 -23.75
C GLY A 81 10.68 -7.52 -23.53
N ARG A 82 10.47 -6.90 -22.37
CA ARG A 82 10.98 -5.57 -22.03
C ARG A 82 12.33 -5.66 -21.33
N ARG A 83 13.05 -4.53 -21.29
CA ARG A 83 14.29 -4.34 -20.53
C ARG A 83 14.23 -2.98 -19.82
N GLY A 84 15.09 -2.79 -18.82
CA GLY A 84 15.18 -1.55 -18.06
C GLY A 84 14.29 -1.51 -16.81
N THR A 85 14.18 -0.31 -16.22
CA THR A 85 13.41 -0.06 -15.00
C THR A 85 11.92 -0.10 -15.26
N LEU A 86 11.16 -0.65 -14.29
CA LEU A 86 9.69 -0.63 -14.31
C LEU A 86 9.11 0.41 -13.37
N TRP A 87 9.80 0.70 -12.27
CA TRP A 87 9.38 1.64 -11.25
C TRP A 87 10.08 2.98 -11.46
N GLU A 88 9.34 4.07 -11.28
CA GLU A 88 9.84 5.44 -11.49
C GLU A 88 10.84 5.88 -10.41
N ASP A 89 10.56 5.58 -9.13
CA ASP A 89 11.39 6.02 -8.00
C ASP A 89 11.51 4.93 -6.91
N ARG A 90 12.41 5.18 -5.94
CA ARG A 90 12.50 4.44 -4.67
C ARG A 90 11.19 4.54 -3.90
N PHE A 91 10.93 3.55 -3.04
CA PHE A 91 9.74 3.60 -2.21
C PHE A 91 9.90 4.71 -1.15
N LYS A 92 8.78 5.33 -0.76
CA LYS A 92 8.72 6.31 0.32
C LYS A 92 7.83 5.73 1.42
N SER A 93 8.22 5.90 2.67
CA SER A 93 7.46 5.47 3.84
C SER A 93 7.18 6.70 4.68
N VAL A 94 5.93 7.15 4.67
CA VAL A 94 5.46 8.32 5.42
C VAL A 94 4.46 7.83 6.45
N ILE A 95 4.69 8.18 7.72
CA ILE A 95 3.72 7.92 8.78
C ILE A 95 2.56 8.89 8.59
N VAL A 96 1.37 8.34 8.36
CA VAL A 96 0.14 9.11 8.29
C VAL A 96 -0.56 8.95 9.63
N GLN A 97 -0.61 10.04 10.39
CA GLN A 97 -1.41 10.09 11.60
C GLN A 97 -2.89 10.24 11.24
N ASP A 98 -3.73 9.79 12.15
CA ASP A 98 -5.19 9.87 12.10
C ASP A 98 -5.69 11.33 11.91
N GLY A 99 -6.96 11.49 11.55
CA GLY A 99 -7.60 12.80 11.34
C GLY A 99 -7.50 13.35 9.92
N TYR A 100 -7.20 14.66 9.77
CA TYR A 100 -7.31 15.35 8.46
C TYR A 100 -6.36 14.78 7.40
N ALA A 101 -5.10 14.50 7.75
CA ALA A 101 -4.12 13.95 6.81
C ALA A 101 -4.55 12.58 6.25
N ALA A 102 -5.09 11.71 7.10
CA ALA A 102 -5.59 10.40 6.70
C ALA A 102 -6.75 10.49 5.69
N ARG A 103 -7.64 11.48 5.83
CA ARG A 103 -8.74 11.73 4.88
C ARG A 103 -8.24 12.13 3.51
N VAL A 104 -7.40 13.15 3.48
CA VAL A 104 -6.85 13.71 2.24
C VAL A 104 -6.07 12.63 1.49
N ILE A 105 -5.28 11.82 2.20
CA ILE A 105 -4.51 10.73 1.60
C ILE A 105 -5.42 9.60 1.11
N SER A 106 -6.47 9.25 1.85
CA SER A 106 -7.44 8.23 1.42
C SER A 106 -8.15 8.65 0.14
N ALA A 107 -8.67 9.89 0.10
CA ALA A 107 -9.30 10.46 -1.09
C ALA A 107 -8.33 10.56 -2.27
N TYR A 108 -7.08 10.96 -2.02
CA TYR A 108 -6.02 10.98 -3.02
C TYR A 108 -5.82 9.58 -3.65
N ILE A 109 -5.75 8.53 -2.82
CA ILE A 109 -5.54 7.15 -3.28
C ILE A 109 -6.72 6.68 -4.14
N ASP A 110 -7.94 6.92 -3.68
CA ASP A 110 -9.16 6.52 -4.40
C ASP A 110 -9.31 7.25 -5.76
N LEU A 111 -8.75 8.46 -5.90
CA LEU A 111 -8.73 9.23 -7.15
C LEU A 111 -7.60 8.86 -8.12
N ASN A 112 -6.56 8.17 -7.68
CA ASN A 112 -5.44 7.79 -8.55
C ASN A 112 -5.86 7.11 -9.88
N PRO A 113 -6.83 6.18 -9.92
CA PRO A 113 -7.26 5.59 -11.20
C PRO A 113 -7.93 6.60 -12.14
N VAL A 114 -8.61 7.63 -11.62
CA VAL A 114 -9.15 8.73 -12.43
C VAL A 114 -8.02 9.60 -12.96
N ARG A 115 -7.08 9.98 -12.09
CA ARG A 115 -5.90 10.78 -12.45
C ARG A 115 -5.02 10.11 -13.51
N ALA A 116 -4.90 8.78 -13.42
CA ALA A 116 -4.19 7.98 -14.41
C ALA A 116 -4.99 7.77 -15.71
N GLY A 117 -6.23 8.25 -15.80
CA GLY A 117 -7.11 8.10 -16.97
C GLY A 117 -7.61 6.67 -17.19
N ILE A 118 -7.65 5.84 -16.15
CA ILE A 118 -8.09 4.43 -16.23
C ILE A 118 -9.61 4.35 -16.19
N VAL A 119 -10.26 5.20 -15.38
CA VAL A 119 -11.72 5.30 -15.26
C VAL A 119 -12.12 6.77 -15.10
N GLU A 120 -13.35 7.12 -15.42
CA GLU A 120 -13.91 8.47 -15.19
C GLU A 120 -14.38 8.65 -13.73
N ASN A 121 -14.78 7.56 -13.08
CA ASN A 121 -15.33 7.58 -11.73
C ASN A 121 -14.63 6.54 -10.85
N PRO A 122 -14.14 6.91 -9.64
CA PRO A 122 -13.40 5.98 -8.79
C PRO A 122 -14.26 4.77 -8.36
N ALA A 123 -15.59 4.91 -8.30
CA ALA A 123 -16.51 3.81 -8.02
C ALA A 123 -16.49 2.69 -9.08
N ARG A 124 -15.96 2.98 -10.29
CA ARG A 124 -15.83 1.99 -11.38
C ARG A 124 -14.49 1.25 -11.35
N TYR A 125 -13.56 1.62 -10.47
CA TYR A 125 -12.27 0.95 -10.36
C TYR A 125 -12.32 -0.17 -9.31
N ARG A 126 -12.21 -1.42 -9.76
CA ARG A 126 -12.36 -2.59 -8.88
C ARG A 126 -11.33 -2.72 -7.75
N TRP A 127 -10.21 -1.99 -7.84
CA TRP A 127 -9.14 -2.00 -6.84
C TRP A 127 -9.09 -0.68 -6.03
N CYS A 128 -10.24 -0.04 -5.86
CA CYS A 128 -10.43 1.19 -5.11
C CYS A 128 -11.20 0.89 -3.81
N GLY A 129 -10.71 1.40 -2.68
CA GLY A 129 -11.34 1.20 -1.37
C GLY A 129 -12.74 1.81 -1.34
N TYR A 130 -12.90 3.00 -1.93
CA TYR A 130 -14.21 3.63 -2.10
C TYR A 130 -15.19 2.76 -2.89
N ALA A 131 -14.78 2.19 -4.02
CA ALA A 131 -15.64 1.30 -4.81
C ALA A 131 -16.08 0.06 -4.01
N GLU A 132 -15.15 -0.57 -3.27
CA GLU A 132 -15.45 -1.70 -2.40
C GLU A 132 -16.43 -1.34 -1.27
N ALA A 133 -16.29 -0.15 -0.69
CA ALA A 133 -17.15 0.31 0.40
C ALA A 133 -18.59 0.56 -0.07
N LEU A 134 -18.76 1.09 -1.29
CA LEU A 134 -20.08 1.32 -1.91
C LEU A 134 -20.85 0.01 -2.09
N VAL A 135 -20.18 -1.07 -2.51
CA VAL A 135 -20.81 -2.40 -2.66
C VAL A 135 -20.95 -3.17 -1.35
N GLY A 136 -20.54 -2.57 -0.22
CA GLY A 136 -20.81 -3.11 1.11
C GLY A 136 -19.74 -4.01 1.70
N LYS A 137 -18.49 -3.96 1.21
CA LYS A 137 -17.39 -4.71 1.82
C LYS A 137 -17.07 -4.12 3.20
N ALA A 138 -17.26 -4.92 4.25
CA ALA A 138 -17.09 -4.50 5.63
C ALA A 138 -15.70 -3.88 5.94
N PRO A 139 -14.56 -4.44 5.47
CA PRO A 139 -13.25 -3.83 5.73
C PRO A 139 -13.11 -2.43 5.11
N ALA A 140 -13.62 -2.24 3.90
CA ALA A 140 -13.55 -0.96 3.21
C ALA A 140 -14.45 0.09 3.87
N ARG A 141 -15.65 -0.30 4.32
CA ARG A 141 -16.53 0.59 5.11
C ARG A 141 -15.88 1.01 6.42
N ALA A 142 -15.33 0.05 7.17
CA ALA A 142 -14.64 0.33 8.43
C ALA A 142 -13.44 1.28 8.25
N GLY A 143 -12.72 1.17 7.13
CA GLY A 143 -11.64 2.10 6.78
C GLY A 143 -12.12 3.54 6.58
N ILE A 144 -13.19 3.73 5.79
CA ILE A 144 -13.79 5.05 5.58
C ILE A 144 -14.37 5.60 6.88
N GLU A 145 -15.08 4.76 7.65
CA GLU A 145 -15.64 5.13 8.96
C GLU A 145 -14.53 5.64 9.90
N ARG A 146 -13.42 4.90 10.05
CA ARG A 146 -12.28 5.32 10.88
C ARG A 146 -11.77 6.70 10.47
N VAL A 147 -11.47 6.87 9.19
CA VAL A 147 -10.89 8.10 8.64
C VAL A 147 -11.85 9.30 8.79
N MET A 148 -13.16 9.04 8.74
CA MET A 148 -14.21 10.06 8.83
C MET A 148 -14.69 10.37 10.25
N SER A 149 -14.60 9.43 11.20
CA SER A 149 -15.09 9.63 12.57
C SER A 149 -14.08 10.35 13.50
N GLU A 150 -12.78 10.24 13.25
CA GLU A 150 -11.77 10.71 14.22
C GLU A 150 -11.59 12.24 14.30
N LEU A 151 -11.81 13.00 13.21
CA LEU A 151 -11.74 14.47 13.25
C LEU A 151 -12.94 15.09 13.99
N GLU A 152 -14.13 14.48 13.89
CA GLU A 152 -15.30 14.97 14.63
C GLU A 152 -15.10 14.75 16.12
N GLN A 153 -14.57 13.59 16.50
CA GLN A 153 -14.23 13.31 17.90
C GLN A 153 -13.15 14.27 18.41
N TRP A 154 -12.12 14.58 17.61
CA TRP A 154 -11.10 15.57 17.96
C TRP A 154 -11.63 17.00 18.04
N ALA A 155 -12.48 17.42 17.09
CA ALA A 155 -13.00 18.78 17.00
C ALA A 155 -14.16 19.06 17.98
N THR A 156 -14.95 18.04 18.35
CA THR A 156 -16.19 18.22 19.13
C THR A 156 -16.22 17.43 20.44
N GLY A 157 -15.29 16.50 20.66
CA GLY A 157 -15.25 15.63 21.84
C GLY A 157 -16.36 14.57 21.91
N ARG A 158 -17.26 14.50 20.90
CA ARG A 158 -18.38 13.56 20.86
C ARG A 158 -18.05 12.36 19.97
N PRO A 159 -18.42 11.12 20.35
CA PRO A 159 -18.35 9.99 19.43
C PRO A 159 -19.30 10.24 18.26
N ALA A 160 -18.77 10.18 17.05
CA ALA A 160 -19.52 10.34 15.81
C ALA A 160 -20.50 9.16 15.66
N THR A 161 -21.73 9.29 16.16
CA THR A 161 -22.83 8.36 15.85
C THR A 161 -23.43 8.78 14.52
N ARG A 162 -22.68 8.56 13.43
CA ARG A 162 -23.12 8.88 12.07
C ARG A 162 -23.51 7.61 11.34
N SER A 163 -24.61 7.68 10.60
CA SER A 163 -25.00 6.57 9.72
C SER A 163 -23.98 6.45 8.58
N TRP A 164 -23.82 5.23 8.04
CA TRP A 164 -23.01 5.00 6.85
C TRP A 164 -23.36 5.96 5.70
N ARG A 165 -24.65 6.29 5.54
CA ARG A 165 -25.14 7.19 4.49
C ARG A 165 -24.58 8.61 4.64
N GLU A 166 -24.48 9.12 5.86
CA GLU A 166 -23.91 10.44 6.13
C GLU A 166 -22.40 10.44 5.95
N LEU A 167 -21.72 9.42 6.46
CA LEU A 167 -20.26 9.30 6.34
C LEU A 167 -19.79 9.23 4.89
N ILE A 168 -20.47 8.44 4.06
CA ILE A 168 -20.09 8.31 2.65
C ILE A 168 -20.42 9.57 1.85
N ALA A 169 -21.46 10.33 2.22
CA ALA A 169 -21.78 11.60 1.59
C ALA A 169 -20.66 12.63 1.87
N ASP A 170 -20.22 12.76 3.12
CA ASP A 170 -19.13 13.65 3.47
C ASP A 170 -17.79 13.21 2.86
N TYR A 171 -17.53 11.89 2.80
CA TYR A 171 -16.35 11.38 2.13
C TYR A 171 -16.35 11.70 0.63
N ARG A 172 -17.53 11.66 -0.03
CA ARG A 172 -17.67 12.09 -1.44
C ARG A 172 -17.32 13.55 -1.62
N VAL A 173 -17.76 14.41 -0.70
CA VAL A 173 -17.38 15.84 -0.76
C VAL A 173 -15.87 15.93 -0.80
N ILE A 174 -15.16 15.35 0.17
CA ILE A 174 -13.68 15.35 0.21
C ILE A 174 -13.08 14.74 -1.07
N LEU A 175 -13.62 13.61 -1.52
CA LEU A 175 -13.15 12.89 -2.71
C LEU A 175 -13.26 13.72 -3.98
N TYR A 176 -14.28 14.55 -4.12
CA TYR A 176 -14.51 15.33 -5.34
C TYR A 176 -14.09 16.80 -5.23
N THR A 177 -14.00 17.39 -4.04
CA THR A 177 -13.51 18.77 -3.84
C THR A 177 -11.99 18.84 -3.68
N ASP A 178 -11.36 17.97 -2.89
CA ASP A 178 -9.88 17.90 -2.83
C ASP A 178 -9.29 17.19 -4.08
N GLY A 179 -10.16 16.60 -4.88
CA GLY A 179 -9.88 15.96 -6.16
C GLY A 179 -9.89 16.88 -7.37
N GLU A 180 -10.23 18.15 -7.21
CA GLU A 180 -10.41 19.10 -8.30
C GLU A 180 -9.20 19.18 -9.24
N GLU A 181 -9.51 19.21 -10.53
CA GLU A 181 -8.57 19.47 -11.61
C GLU A 181 -7.96 20.88 -11.42
N ARG A 182 -6.71 20.93 -10.98
CA ARG A 182 -5.95 22.19 -10.98
C ARG A 182 -5.32 22.38 -12.35
N GLY A 183 -5.86 23.30 -13.13
CA GLY A 183 -5.21 23.79 -14.34
C GLY A 183 -4.11 24.80 -14.02
N ARG A 184 -3.02 24.82 -14.79
CA ARG A 184 -2.18 26.03 -14.92
C ARG A 184 -2.75 26.79 -16.09
N GLN A 185 -3.05 28.07 -15.86
CA GLN A 185 -3.29 28.98 -16.96
C GLN A 185 -1.93 29.37 -17.55
N ASP A 186 -1.71 29.07 -18.83
CA ASP A 186 -0.55 29.57 -19.55
C ASP A 186 -0.74 31.08 -19.77
N GLU A 187 0.06 31.90 -19.06
CA GLU A 187 0.02 33.36 -19.10
C GLU A 187 0.28 33.94 -20.51
N ARG A 188 0.86 33.17 -21.44
CA ARG A 188 1.11 33.61 -22.83
C ARG A 188 -0.02 33.30 -23.80
N THR A 189 -0.75 32.21 -23.60
CA THR A 189 -1.74 31.72 -24.58
C THR A 189 -3.18 31.79 -24.06
N GLY A 190 -3.37 32.01 -22.76
CA GLY A 190 -4.68 31.99 -22.10
C GLY A 190 -5.31 30.59 -22.03
N GLN A 191 -4.62 29.56 -22.52
CA GLN A 191 -5.09 28.18 -22.47
C GLN A 191 -4.90 27.61 -21.06
N VAL A 192 -5.92 26.90 -20.58
CA VAL A 192 -5.85 26.14 -19.34
C VAL A 192 -5.30 24.76 -19.68
N GLU A 193 -4.04 24.50 -19.33
CA GLU A 193 -3.51 23.14 -19.38
C GLU A 193 -3.88 22.42 -18.08
N ALA A 194 -4.55 21.27 -18.21
CA ALA A 194 -4.83 20.37 -17.10
C ALA A 194 -3.53 19.84 -16.49
N VAL A 195 -3.07 20.40 -15.36
CA VAL A 195 -1.88 19.92 -14.67
C VAL A 195 -2.18 18.62 -13.92
N ARG A 196 -3.46 18.35 -13.59
CA ARG A 196 -3.93 17.12 -12.94
C ARG A 196 -5.36 16.80 -13.38
N ARG A 197 -5.59 15.66 -14.03
CA ARG A 197 -6.95 15.17 -14.31
C ARG A 197 -7.70 14.91 -13.00
N GLY A 198 -8.85 15.55 -12.82
CA GLY A 198 -9.73 15.41 -11.65
C GLY A 198 -11.15 15.05 -12.09
N VAL A 199 -12.09 15.11 -11.15
CA VAL A 199 -13.53 15.07 -11.46
C VAL A 199 -14.02 16.51 -11.57
N SER A 200 -14.88 16.82 -12.54
CA SER A 200 -15.36 18.18 -12.76
C SER A 200 -16.20 18.69 -11.57
N GLN A 201 -16.13 19.99 -11.25
CA GLN A 201 -16.97 20.60 -10.19
C GLN A 201 -18.48 20.35 -10.45
N ASP A 202 -18.90 20.38 -11.71
CA ASP A 202 -20.29 20.10 -12.09
C ASP A 202 -20.72 18.66 -11.81
N GLU A 203 -19.81 17.68 -11.89
CA GLU A 203 -20.07 16.30 -11.46
C GLU A 203 -20.01 16.14 -9.94
N ALA A 204 -19.09 16.84 -9.27
CA ALA A 204 -18.94 16.82 -7.82
C ALA A 204 -20.22 17.30 -7.10
N VAL A 205 -20.93 18.27 -7.69
CA VAL A 205 -22.18 18.84 -7.15
C VAL A 205 -23.42 18.00 -7.51
N ARG A 206 -23.33 17.07 -8.48
CA ARG A 206 -24.45 16.24 -8.97
C ARG A 206 -24.55 14.84 -8.33
N ILE A 207 -23.59 14.43 -7.49
CA ILE A 207 -23.47 13.07 -6.89
C ILE A 207 -23.67 13.09 -5.38
#